data_AF-A0A968I2J0-F1
#
_entry.id   AF-A0A968I2J0-F1
#
_cell.length_a   1.000
_cell.length_b   1.000
_cell.length_c   1.000
_cell.angle_alpha   90.00
_cell.angle_beta   90.00
_cell.angle_gamma   90.00
#
_symmetry.space_group_name_H-M   'P 1'
#
loop_
_entity.id
_entity.type
_entity.pdbx_description
1 polymer ?
#
loop_
_entity_poly.entity_id
_entity_poly.type
_entity_poly.pdbx_seq_one_letter_code
_entity_poly.pdbx_strand_id
1 'polypeptide(L)'
;MTRLELAPRRLSFKYWSSSCRIFPPRRPLSRVHPPAPVKGKKQFRNVGDYLWREWVRPIGEAVIIALIITTFVFTTVAIQGSSDMPNIRDGERVFVPKYETWLTKLGVMGFNRGDLVVLKPPKEYGRVAPIPVVGNFVSSATYKPFYIKRIVAVPGDKVRLEKGQLFVNDIKVNEVHTVPYWKARQNFDDCSYLANSDFWTFRDTKSVPKNRPESPCGENTPTGYKAQNFQLSKTQYFVMGDNRSPGGSEDSRAFGPVKLEEIAGRATFVWWPPVNRDEKTGQVVFNMRTLPRPAAFQALNNDQQQPVMPATKNP
;
A
#
# COMPACT_ATOMS: atom_id res chain seq x y z
N MET A 1 17.87 64.75 21.66
CA MET A 1 17.77 64.12 23.00
C MET A 1 16.86 62.91 22.81
N THR A 2 17.21 61.64 22.94
CA THR A 2 18.35 60.97 23.60
C THR A 2 18.47 59.58 22.96
N ARG A 3 19.69 59.17 22.66
CA ARG A 3 20.07 57.88 22.05
C ARG A 3 20.02 56.80 23.12
N LEU A 4 19.20 55.76 22.96
CA LEU A 4 19.16 54.57 23.83
C LEU A 4 19.97 53.46 23.14
N GLU A 5 21.24 53.34 23.52
CA GLU A 5 22.07 52.17 23.24
C GLU A 5 21.68 51.01 24.17
N LEU A 6 21.32 49.87 23.59
CA LEU A 6 21.20 48.60 24.30
C LEU A 6 22.53 47.84 24.17
N ALA A 7 23.26 47.75 25.29
CA ALA A 7 24.51 47.01 25.40
C ALA A 7 24.28 45.47 25.50
N PRO A 8 25.21 44.65 25.00
CA PRO A 8 25.07 43.19 24.94
C PRO A 8 25.39 42.49 26.27
N ARG A 9 24.53 41.53 26.66
CA ARG A 9 24.77 40.62 27.80
C ARG A 9 25.81 39.56 27.44
N ARG A 10 27.01 39.68 28.01
CA ARG A 10 27.95 38.55 28.19
C ARG A 10 27.69 37.87 29.55
N LEU A 11 27.45 36.56 29.52
CA LEU A 11 27.42 35.71 30.71
C LEU A 11 28.81 35.65 31.35
N SER A 12 28.90 35.93 32.64
CA SER A 12 30.06 35.62 33.48
C SER A 12 29.69 34.53 34.48
N PHE A 13 30.43 33.42 34.43
CA PHE A 13 30.46 32.39 35.46
C PHE A 13 31.10 32.99 36.73
N LYS A 14 30.37 32.98 37.85
CA LYS A 14 30.94 33.28 39.17
C LYS A 14 31.01 31.99 39.97
N TYR A 15 32.25 31.64 40.31
CA TYR A 15 32.62 30.57 41.22
C TYR A 15 32.10 30.82 42.64
N TRP A 16 31.88 29.68 43.29
CA TRP A 16 31.32 29.41 44.61
C TRP A 16 32.23 29.97 45.73
N SER A 17 31.67 30.77 46.64
CA SER A 17 32.31 31.08 47.93
C SER A 17 31.56 30.40 49.07
N SER A 18 32.36 29.79 49.94
CA SER A 18 31.97 28.96 51.07
C SER A 18 31.38 29.79 52.21
N SER A 19 30.25 29.38 52.78
CA SER A 19 29.82 29.81 54.13
C SER A 19 28.92 28.78 54.81
N CYS A 20 29.45 28.30 55.95
CA CYS A 20 28.90 27.68 57.15
C CYS A 20 27.47 27.08 57.23
N ARG A 21 27.49 25.77 57.51
CA ARG A 21 26.62 24.91 58.34
C ARG A 21 25.52 25.58 59.18
N ILE A 22 24.29 25.15 58.93
CA ILE A 22 23.27 24.90 59.96
C ILE A 22 22.80 23.45 59.75
N PHE A 23 23.20 22.54 60.65
CA PHE A 23 22.75 21.15 60.62
C PHE A 23 21.37 21.05 61.29
N PRO A 24 20.34 20.47 60.64
CA PRO A 24 19.07 20.17 61.31
C PRO A 24 19.24 19.04 62.35
N PRO A 25 18.34 18.94 63.35
CA PRO A 25 18.44 17.94 64.42
C PRO A 25 18.41 16.51 63.86
N ARG A 26 19.23 15.63 64.45
CA ARG A 26 19.34 14.22 64.08
C ARG A 26 17.97 13.55 64.18
N ARG A 27 17.40 13.12 63.04
CA ARG A 27 16.28 12.18 63.03
C ARG A 27 16.73 10.88 63.69
N PRO A 28 15.90 10.23 64.53
CA PRO A 28 16.20 8.90 65.03
C PRO A 28 16.40 7.97 63.83
N LEU A 29 17.43 7.11 63.90
CA LEU A 29 17.77 6.13 62.88
C LEU A 29 16.55 5.25 62.59
N SER A 30 15.77 5.62 61.57
CA SER A 30 14.76 4.75 60.99
C SER A 30 15.47 3.48 60.54
N ARG A 31 14.99 2.33 61.01
CA ARG A 31 15.51 0.98 60.71
C ARG A 31 16.02 0.94 59.28
N VAL A 32 17.32 0.67 59.13
CA VAL A 32 17.91 0.29 57.86
C VAL A 32 17.15 -0.97 57.41
N HIS A 33 16.24 -0.81 56.45
CA HIS A 33 15.74 -1.97 55.73
C HIS A 33 16.96 -2.66 55.12
N PRO A 34 17.10 -3.99 55.28
CA PRO A 34 18.19 -4.70 54.62
C PRO A 34 18.18 -4.36 53.13
N PRO A 35 19.35 -4.18 52.50
CA PRO A 35 19.41 -3.96 51.06
C PRO A 35 18.60 -5.08 50.39
N ALA A 36 17.72 -4.71 49.46
CA ALA A 36 16.95 -5.69 48.70
C ALA A 36 17.90 -6.78 48.19
N PRO A 37 17.51 -8.08 48.27
CA PRO A 37 18.38 -9.16 47.84
C PRO A 37 18.84 -8.87 46.41
N VAL A 38 20.16 -8.73 46.24
CA VAL A 38 20.77 -8.52 44.93
C VAL A 38 20.38 -9.73 44.07
N LYS A 39 19.53 -9.52 43.07
CA LYS A 39 19.11 -10.58 42.14
C LYS A 39 20.37 -11.30 41.66
N GLY A 40 20.49 -12.58 42.03
CA GLY A 40 21.67 -13.39 41.76
C GLY A 40 22.04 -13.28 40.28
N LYS A 41 23.33 -13.00 40.00
CA LYS A 41 23.85 -12.98 38.64
C LYS A 41 23.50 -14.33 37.99
N LYS A 42 22.87 -14.33 36.81
CA LYS A 42 22.61 -15.56 36.06
C LYS A 42 23.94 -16.28 35.87
N GLN A 43 24.12 -17.41 36.53
CA GLN A 43 25.34 -18.19 36.46
C GLN A 43 25.25 -19.06 35.20
N PHE A 44 25.98 -18.69 34.14
CA PHE A 44 26.00 -19.45 32.90
C PHE A 44 26.93 -20.65 33.09
N ARG A 45 26.46 -21.87 32.75
CA ARG A 45 27.27 -23.09 32.96
C ARG A 45 28.47 -23.12 32.02
N ASN A 46 28.28 -22.68 30.77
CA ASN A 46 29.30 -22.60 29.70
C ASN A 46 28.96 -21.46 28.70
N VAL A 47 29.89 -21.12 27.81
CA VAL A 47 29.68 -20.13 26.72
C VAL A 47 28.48 -20.49 25.82
N GLY A 48 28.29 -21.78 25.53
CA GLY A 48 27.13 -22.26 24.75
C GLY A 48 25.78 -21.98 25.42
N ASP A 49 25.69 -22.16 26.74
CA ASP A 49 24.48 -21.85 27.51
C ASP A 49 24.17 -20.36 27.51
N TYR A 50 25.21 -19.51 27.53
CA TYR A 50 25.07 -18.06 27.40
C TYR A 50 24.54 -17.69 26.02
N LEU A 51 25.17 -18.18 24.94
CA LEU A 51 24.75 -17.93 23.56
C LEU A 51 23.31 -18.40 23.31
N TRP A 52 22.97 -19.60 23.79
CA TRP A 52 21.62 -20.12 23.63
C TRP A 52 20.57 -19.28 24.36
N ARG A 53 20.81 -18.94 25.63
CA ARG A 53 19.82 -18.25 26.47
C ARG A 53 19.67 -16.76 26.18
N GLU A 54 20.76 -16.08 25.85
CA GLU A 54 20.78 -14.63 25.69
C GLU A 54 20.70 -14.18 24.22
N TRP A 55 21.01 -15.06 23.25
CA TRP A 55 20.95 -14.72 21.82
C TRP A 55 19.96 -15.59 21.06
N VAL A 56 20.19 -16.90 20.99
CA VAL A 56 19.44 -17.77 20.08
C VAL A 56 17.96 -17.86 20.46
N ARG A 57 17.68 -18.11 21.74
CA ARG A 57 16.30 -18.20 22.24
C ARG A 57 15.49 -16.92 22.00
N PRO A 58 15.92 -15.71 22.43
CA PRO A 58 15.13 -14.50 22.21
C PRO A 58 15.01 -14.12 20.73
N ILE A 59 16.04 -14.36 19.91
CA ILE A 59 15.95 -14.14 18.46
C ILE A 59 14.95 -15.11 17.84
N GLY A 60 14.99 -16.40 18.21
CA GLY A 60 14.04 -17.40 17.74
C GLY A 60 12.60 -17.06 18.13
N GLU A 61 12.38 -16.67 19.39
CA GLU A 61 11.08 -16.21 19.88
C GLU A 61 10.59 -14.98 19.08
N ALA A 62 11.45 -13.99 18.85
CA ALA A 62 11.12 -12.81 18.06
C ALA A 62 10.79 -13.15 16.58
N VAL A 63 11.54 -14.06 15.96
CA VAL A 63 11.28 -14.51 14.58
C VAL A 63 9.95 -15.26 14.50
N ILE A 64 9.65 -16.16 15.44
CA ILE A 64 8.37 -16.87 15.48
C ILE A 64 7.21 -15.88 15.63
N ILE A 65 7.31 -14.92 16.56
CA ILE A 65 6.31 -13.88 16.74
C ILE A 65 6.13 -13.06 15.45
N ALA A 66 7.24 -12.64 14.82
CA ALA A 66 7.18 -11.90 13.56
C ALA A 66 6.52 -12.72 12.44
N LEU A 67 6.79 -14.03 12.34
CA LEU A 67 6.15 -14.91 11.36
C LEU A 67 4.64 -15.05 11.63
N ILE A 68 4.24 -15.21 12.89
CA ILE A 68 2.82 -15.28 13.27
C ILE A 68 2.12 -13.98 12.91
N ILE A 69 2.68 -12.83 13.30
CA ILE A 69 2.09 -11.52 13.01
C ILE A 69 1.99 -11.29 11.49
N THR A 70 3.06 -11.56 10.75
CA THR A 70 3.10 -11.29 9.30
C THR A 70 2.23 -12.25 8.47
N THR A 71 2.03 -13.47 8.98
CA THR A 71 1.18 -14.48 8.32
C THR A 71 -0.30 -14.28 8.64
N PHE A 72 -0.64 -14.02 9.90
CA PHE A 72 -2.03 -14.05 10.37
C PHE A 72 -2.64 -12.69 10.68
N VAL A 73 -1.85 -11.65 10.98
CA VAL A 73 -2.39 -10.37 11.44
C VAL A 73 -2.36 -9.32 10.33
N PHE A 74 -1.16 -8.95 9.86
CA PHE A 74 -1.02 -7.93 8.82
C PHE A 74 0.30 -8.07 8.07
N THR A 75 0.38 -7.51 6.87
CA THR A 75 1.65 -7.30 6.17
C THR A 75 1.76 -5.85 5.71
N THR A 76 2.99 -5.36 5.58
CA THR A 76 3.26 -4.01 5.06
C THR A 76 3.86 -4.13 3.68
N VAL A 77 3.27 -3.47 2.68
CA VAL A 77 3.75 -3.50 1.29
C VAL A 77 4.32 -2.14 0.93
N ALA A 78 5.54 -2.10 0.40
CA ALA A 78 6.14 -0.89 -0.16
C ALA A 78 5.67 -0.71 -1.61
N ILE A 79 5.29 0.50 -1.95
CA ILE A 79 4.82 0.85 -3.29
C ILE A 79 6.00 1.32 -4.13
N GLN A 80 6.10 0.76 -5.32
CA GLN A 80 7.08 1.12 -6.32
C GLN A 80 6.35 1.51 -7.60
N GLY A 81 6.56 2.73 -8.07
CA GLY A 81 5.94 3.30 -9.25
C GLY A 81 4.78 4.25 -8.97
N SER A 82 4.20 4.77 -10.05
CA SER A 82 3.20 5.85 -10.06
C SER A 82 1.82 5.40 -10.52
N SER A 83 1.55 4.09 -10.59
CA SER A 83 0.31 3.56 -11.18
C SER A 83 -0.96 3.90 -10.43
N ASP A 84 -0.83 4.29 -9.17
CA ASP A 84 -1.98 4.57 -8.28
C ASP A 84 -1.94 6.01 -7.75
N MET A 85 -1.20 6.88 -8.45
CA MET A 85 -1.29 8.32 -8.25
C MET A 85 -2.65 8.87 -8.72
N PRO A 86 -3.22 9.87 -8.04
CA PRO A 86 -2.61 10.65 -6.94
C PRO A 86 -2.78 10.03 -5.55
N ASN A 87 -3.60 9.00 -5.41
CA ASN A 87 -4.02 8.50 -4.10
C ASN A 87 -2.90 7.76 -3.35
N ILE A 88 -1.98 7.15 -4.09
CA ILE A 88 -0.77 6.51 -3.58
C ILE A 88 0.43 6.98 -4.37
N ARG A 89 1.53 7.22 -3.65
CA ARG A 89 2.77 7.78 -4.19
C ARG A 89 3.89 6.74 -4.09
N ASP A 90 4.86 6.87 -4.98
CA ASP A 90 6.07 6.05 -4.94
C ASP A 90 6.78 6.18 -3.58
N GLY A 91 7.27 5.06 -3.05
CA GLY A 91 7.95 4.99 -1.75
C GLY A 91 7.03 4.92 -0.53
N GLU A 92 5.71 5.04 -0.70
CA GLU A 92 4.77 4.83 0.40
C GLU A 92 4.71 3.36 0.84
N ARG A 93 4.38 3.11 2.12
CA ARG A 93 4.08 1.78 2.63
C ARG A 93 2.65 1.69 3.10
N VAL A 94 1.94 0.69 2.59
CA VAL A 94 0.56 0.41 2.92
C VAL A 94 0.44 -0.75 3.89
N PHE A 95 -0.54 -0.66 4.77
CA PHE A 95 -0.92 -1.68 5.73
C PHE A 95 -2.03 -2.55 5.14
N VAL A 96 -1.79 -3.86 5.12
CA VAL A 96 -2.69 -4.88 4.56
C VAL A 96 -3.08 -5.85 5.67
N PRO A 97 -4.23 -5.67 6.33
CA PRO A 97 -4.72 -6.62 7.31
C PRO A 97 -5.07 -7.96 6.65
N LYS A 98 -4.78 -9.07 7.33
CA LYS A 98 -4.98 -10.42 6.79
C LYS A 98 -6.40 -10.96 6.99
N TYR A 99 -7.14 -10.47 7.99
CA TYR A 99 -8.48 -10.98 8.32
C TYR A 99 -9.44 -10.90 7.13
N GLU A 100 -9.41 -9.81 6.34
CA GLU A 100 -10.26 -9.68 5.15
C GLU A 100 -9.95 -10.77 4.13
N THR A 101 -8.67 -11.03 3.86
CA THR A 101 -8.25 -12.10 2.94
C THR A 101 -8.73 -13.47 3.42
N TRP A 102 -8.63 -13.76 4.71
CA TRP A 102 -9.08 -15.04 5.27
C TRP A 102 -10.59 -15.22 5.14
N LEU A 103 -11.36 -14.22 5.53
CA LEU A 103 -12.83 -14.26 5.47
C LEU A 103 -13.33 -14.30 4.01
N THR A 104 -12.67 -13.62 3.08
CA THR A 104 -13.01 -13.71 1.65
C THR A 104 -12.71 -15.09 1.09
N LYS A 105 -11.58 -15.70 1.47
CA LYS A 105 -11.23 -17.09 1.06
C LYS A 105 -12.17 -18.14 1.64
N LEU A 106 -12.75 -17.89 2.82
CA LEU A 106 -13.79 -18.73 3.41
C LEU A 106 -15.17 -18.52 2.76
N GLY A 107 -15.32 -17.57 1.82
CA GLY A 107 -16.58 -17.24 1.18
C GLY A 107 -17.57 -16.48 2.08
N VAL A 108 -17.11 -15.97 3.23
CA VAL A 108 -17.94 -15.22 4.18
C VAL A 108 -18.12 -13.76 3.74
N MET A 109 -17.15 -13.24 3.00
CA MET A 109 -17.18 -11.88 2.45
C MET A 109 -16.60 -11.82 1.03
N GLY A 110 -16.84 -10.70 0.35
CA GLY A 110 -16.27 -10.38 -0.95
C GLY A 110 -15.46 -9.09 -0.88
N PHE A 111 -14.58 -8.87 -1.86
CA PHE A 111 -14.03 -7.54 -2.06
C PHE A 111 -15.07 -6.64 -2.72
N ASN A 112 -15.04 -5.36 -2.36
CA ASN A 112 -16.03 -4.39 -2.82
C ASN A 112 -15.43 -3.50 -3.91
N ARG A 113 -16.32 -2.89 -4.72
CA ARG A 113 -15.89 -1.82 -5.62
C ARG A 113 -15.25 -0.70 -4.81
N GLY A 114 -14.18 -0.14 -5.35
CA GLY A 114 -13.35 0.88 -4.70
C GLY A 114 -12.29 0.33 -3.75
N ASP A 115 -12.27 -0.98 -3.46
CA ASP A 115 -11.20 -1.55 -2.63
C ASP A 115 -9.86 -1.48 -3.34
N LEU A 116 -8.85 -1.00 -2.62
CA LEU A 116 -7.50 -0.97 -3.11
C LEU A 116 -6.81 -2.27 -2.68
N VAL A 117 -6.40 -3.09 -3.64
CA VAL A 117 -5.94 -4.45 -3.40
C VAL A 117 -4.53 -4.67 -3.92
N VAL A 118 -3.77 -5.47 -3.17
CA VAL A 118 -2.50 -6.02 -3.59
C VAL A 118 -2.78 -7.33 -4.31
N LEU A 119 -2.27 -7.48 -5.53
CA LEU A 119 -2.53 -8.62 -6.40
C LEU A 119 -1.25 -9.17 -7.02
N LYS A 120 -1.26 -10.46 -7.30
CA LYS A 120 -0.22 -11.14 -8.06
C LYS A 120 -0.49 -10.91 -9.55
N PRO A 121 0.50 -10.47 -10.34
CA PRO A 121 0.32 -10.41 -11.78
C PRO A 121 0.02 -11.81 -12.34
N PRO A 122 -0.79 -11.94 -13.41
CA PRO A 122 -1.05 -13.22 -14.06
C PRO A 122 0.24 -13.94 -14.48
N LYS A 123 0.26 -15.28 -14.49
CA LYS A 123 1.49 -16.05 -14.78
C LYS A 123 2.13 -15.68 -16.12
N GLU A 124 1.33 -15.41 -17.13
CA GLU A 124 1.72 -15.08 -18.51
C GLU A 124 2.02 -13.58 -18.73
N TYR A 125 1.83 -12.75 -17.70
CA TYR A 125 1.92 -11.30 -17.79
C TYR A 125 2.77 -10.70 -16.65
N GLY A 126 3.22 -9.47 -16.80
CA GLY A 126 3.97 -8.73 -15.79
C GLY A 126 5.49 -8.96 -15.82
N ARG A 127 6.19 -7.92 -15.37
CA ARG A 127 7.66 -7.84 -15.40
C ARG A 127 8.28 -8.75 -14.35
N VAL A 128 9.42 -9.34 -14.67
CA VAL A 128 10.27 -10.06 -13.71
C VAL A 128 11.38 -9.13 -13.22
N ALA A 129 11.69 -9.20 -11.94
CA ALA A 129 12.75 -8.45 -11.31
C ALA A 129 13.79 -9.41 -10.68
N PRO A 130 15.07 -9.03 -10.62
CA PRO A 130 16.09 -9.82 -9.93
C PRO A 130 15.82 -9.82 -8.42
N ILE A 131 16.13 -10.93 -7.73
CA ILE A 131 15.91 -11.03 -6.28
C ILE A 131 16.84 -10.04 -5.54
N PRO A 132 16.31 -9.12 -4.69
CA PRO A 132 17.09 -8.03 -4.11
C PRO A 132 18.27 -8.48 -3.25
N VAL A 133 18.11 -9.61 -2.55
CA VAL A 133 19.10 -10.13 -1.59
C VAL A 133 20.30 -10.78 -2.29
N VAL A 134 20.10 -11.29 -3.50
CA VAL A 134 21.13 -12.03 -4.26
C VAL A 134 21.69 -11.18 -5.41
N GLY A 135 20.99 -10.09 -5.78
CA GLY A 135 21.41 -9.18 -6.84
C GLY A 135 21.69 -9.94 -8.15
N ASN A 136 22.74 -9.51 -8.86
CA ASN A 136 23.15 -10.13 -10.13
C ASN A 136 24.05 -11.36 -9.95
N PHE A 137 24.31 -11.82 -8.72
CA PHE A 137 25.20 -12.96 -8.48
C PHE A 137 24.60 -14.29 -8.95
N VAL A 138 23.26 -14.36 -8.98
CA VAL A 138 22.51 -15.50 -9.52
C VAL A 138 21.51 -14.95 -10.53
N SER A 139 21.97 -14.67 -11.75
CA SER A 139 21.16 -14.08 -12.84
C SER A 139 19.91 -14.89 -13.22
N SER A 140 19.82 -16.15 -12.79
CA SER A 140 18.65 -17.01 -12.98
C SER A 140 17.55 -16.85 -11.91
N ALA A 141 17.83 -16.18 -10.80
CA ALA A 141 16.90 -16.02 -9.68
C ALA A 141 16.09 -14.72 -9.83
N THR A 142 14.90 -14.84 -10.44
CA THR A 142 13.96 -13.72 -10.64
C THR A 142 12.65 -13.92 -9.88
N TYR A 143 11.95 -12.82 -9.58
CA TYR A 143 10.61 -12.85 -8.98
C TYR A 143 9.69 -11.85 -9.69
N LYS A 144 8.37 -12.04 -9.57
CA LYS A 144 7.37 -11.07 -10.06
C LYS A 144 6.88 -10.21 -8.90
N PRO A 145 7.07 -8.87 -8.95
CA PRO A 145 6.55 -8.00 -7.91
C PRO A 145 5.02 -7.99 -7.93
N PHE A 146 4.43 -7.79 -6.75
CA PHE A 146 2.98 -7.62 -6.62
C PHE A 146 2.57 -6.25 -7.15
N TYR A 147 1.35 -6.16 -7.70
CA TYR A 147 0.74 -4.91 -8.10
C TYR A 147 -0.23 -4.44 -7.03
N ILE A 148 -0.36 -3.13 -6.86
CA ILE A 148 -1.48 -2.53 -6.13
C ILE A 148 -2.41 -1.91 -7.16
N LYS A 149 -3.71 -2.18 -7.09
CA LYS A 149 -4.72 -1.62 -8.00
C LYS A 149 -6.05 -1.48 -7.29
N ARG A 150 -6.95 -0.67 -7.83
CA ARG A 150 -8.31 -0.51 -7.32
C ARG A 150 -9.27 -1.46 -8.02
N ILE A 151 -10.09 -2.18 -7.27
CA ILE A 151 -11.23 -2.92 -7.80
C ILE A 151 -12.27 -1.91 -8.27
N VAL A 152 -12.57 -1.90 -9.55
CA VAL A 152 -13.59 -1.00 -10.10
C VAL A 152 -14.91 -1.73 -10.37
N ALA A 153 -14.84 -3.04 -10.60
CA ALA A 153 -16.00 -3.90 -10.82
C ALA A 153 -15.79 -5.27 -10.19
N VAL A 154 -16.87 -5.86 -9.69
CA VAL A 154 -16.89 -7.11 -8.93
C VAL A 154 -17.55 -8.23 -9.76
N PRO A 155 -17.52 -9.49 -9.30
CA PRO A 155 -18.09 -10.59 -10.05
C PRO A 155 -19.54 -10.37 -10.49
N GLY A 156 -19.81 -10.62 -11.77
CA GLY A 156 -21.13 -10.41 -12.36
C GLY A 156 -21.39 -8.98 -12.85
N ASP A 157 -20.47 -8.03 -12.68
CA ASP A 157 -20.62 -6.71 -13.26
C ASP A 157 -20.33 -6.67 -14.75
N LYS A 158 -21.02 -5.75 -15.41
CA LYS A 158 -20.80 -5.33 -16.79
C LYS A 158 -19.92 -4.09 -16.79
N VAL A 159 -18.77 -4.15 -17.43
CA VAL A 159 -17.77 -3.06 -17.47
C VAL A 159 -17.68 -2.52 -18.89
N ARG A 160 -17.58 -1.19 -19.02
CA ARG A 160 -17.33 -0.51 -20.29
C ARG A 160 -16.46 0.72 -20.08
N LEU A 161 -15.55 0.98 -21.02
CA LEU A 161 -14.73 2.19 -21.05
C LEU A 161 -15.05 2.96 -22.33
N GLU A 162 -15.33 4.25 -22.18
CA GLU A 162 -15.56 5.17 -23.29
C GLU A 162 -14.85 6.48 -23.02
N LYS A 163 -13.94 6.86 -23.91
CA LYS A 163 -13.14 8.07 -23.79
C LYS A 163 -12.45 8.17 -22.43
N GLY A 164 -11.89 7.04 -21.96
CA GLY A 164 -11.26 6.91 -20.64
C GLY A 164 -12.21 6.93 -19.44
N GLN A 165 -13.52 7.08 -19.66
CA GLN A 165 -14.52 7.10 -18.60
C GLN A 165 -15.04 5.68 -18.34
N LEU A 166 -15.08 5.29 -17.06
CA LEU A 166 -15.58 4.00 -16.61
C LEU A 166 -17.10 3.99 -16.48
N PHE A 167 -17.71 2.92 -17.00
CA PHE A 167 -19.10 2.56 -16.80
C PHE A 167 -19.16 1.17 -16.16
N VAL A 168 -19.96 1.04 -15.10
CA VAL A 168 -20.24 -0.22 -14.42
C VAL A 168 -21.76 -0.42 -14.41
N ASN A 169 -22.23 -1.53 -14.97
CA ASN A 169 -23.65 -1.84 -15.15
C ASN A 169 -24.40 -0.69 -15.85
N ASP A 170 -23.78 -0.16 -16.91
CA ASP A 170 -24.24 0.98 -17.72
C ASP A 170 -24.31 2.34 -16.98
N ILE A 171 -23.95 2.39 -15.69
CA ILE A 171 -23.85 3.62 -14.90
C ILE A 171 -22.45 4.20 -15.03
N LYS A 172 -22.36 5.47 -15.41
CA LYS A 172 -21.09 6.21 -15.44
C LYS A 172 -20.56 6.41 -14.03
N VAL A 173 -19.34 5.94 -13.77
CA VAL A 173 -18.70 6.09 -12.46
C VAL A 173 -18.07 7.47 -12.34
N ASN A 174 -18.47 8.24 -11.33
CA ASN A 174 -17.88 9.57 -11.08
C ASN A 174 -16.56 9.48 -10.31
N GLU A 175 -15.47 9.28 -11.03
CA GLU A 175 -14.15 9.01 -10.45
C GLU A 175 -13.40 10.29 -9.99
N VAL A 176 -14.03 11.04 -9.08
CA VAL A 176 -13.51 12.30 -8.51
C VAL A 176 -12.13 12.14 -7.87
N HIS A 177 -11.84 10.95 -7.33
CA HIS A 177 -10.56 10.59 -6.71
C HIS A 177 -9.37 10.53 -7.69
N THR A 178 -9.60 10.56 -9.01
CA THR A 178 -8.51 10.45 -10.00
C THR A 178 -8.72 11.29 -11.26
N VAL A 179 -9.89 11.21 -11.91
CA VAL A 179 -10.09 11.79 -13.25
C VAL A 179 -9.79 13.30 -13.30
N PRO A 180 -10.26 14.14 -12.35
CA PRO A 180 -9.92 15.57 -12.35
C PRO A 180 -8.41 15.84 -12.26
N TYR A 181 -7.68 15.01 -11.51
CA TYR A 181 -6.23 15.18 -11.31
C TYR A 181 -5.45 15.02 -12.62
N TRP A 182 -5.80 14.01 -13.43
CA TRP A 182 -5.16 13.75 -14.72
C TRP A 182 -5.62 14.71 -15.81
N LYS A 183 -6.90 15.10 -15.81
CA LYS A 183 -7.41 16.12 -16.74
C LYS A 183 -6.75 17.47 -16.53
N ALA A 184 -6.58 17.90 -15.28
CA ALA A 184 -5.91 19.17 -14.95
C ALA A 184 -4.45 19.23 -15.42
N ARG A 185 -3.80 18.07 -15.60
CA ARG A 185 -2.43 17.94 -16.12
C ARG A 185 -2.35 17.74 -17.64
N GLN A 186 -3.50 17.77 -18.33
CA GLN A 186 -3.60 17.47 -19.76
C GLN A 186 -2.98 16.10 -20.14
N ASN A 187 -2.99 15.17 -19.19
CA ASN A 187 -2.39 13.84 -19.35
C ASN A 187 -3.43 12.77 -18.98
N PHE A 188 -4.69 13.01 -19.34
CA PHE A 188 -5.78 12.06 -19.18
C PHE A 188 -5.91 11.24 -20.46
N ASP A 189 -5.95 9.91 -20.33
CA ASP A 189 -6.09 9.01 -21.45
C ASP A 189 -7.56 8.86 -21.85
N ASP A 190 -7.99 9.60 -22.86
CA ASP A 190 -9.34 9.51 -23.45
C ASP A 190 -9.35 8.93 -24.87
N CYS A 191 -8.20 8.56 -25.40
CA CYS A 191 -8.01 8.28 -26.81
C CYS A 191 -7.36 6.91 -27.05
N SER A 192 -6.61 6.37 -26.08
CA SER A 192 -5.80 5.19 -26.34
C SER A 192 -6.67 3.96 -26.51
N TYR A 193 -6.06 2.92 -27.06
CA TYR A 193 -6.67 1.61 -27.10
C TYR A 193 -7.06 1.13 -25.69
N LEU A 194 -6.22 1.32 -24.67
CA LEU A 194 -6.53 0.86 -23.31
C LEU A 194 -7.72 1.62 -22.71
N ALA A 195 -7.90 2.89 -23.07
CA ALA A 195 -8.98 3.74 -22.59
C ALA A 195 -10.31 3.57 -23.35
N ASN A 196 -10.33 2.84 -24.47
CA ASN A 196 -11.49 2.74 -25.36
C ASN A 196 -11.78 1.33 -25.92
N SER A 197 -10.93 0.35 -25.65
CA SER A 197 -11.11 -1.03 -26.15
C SER A 197 -11.95 -1.87 -25.21
N ASP A 198 -12.54 -2.92 -25.76
CA ASP A 198 -13.33 -3.98 -25.12
C ASP A 198 -12.56 -5.32 -25.02
N PHE A 199 -11.32 -5.34 -25.53
CA PHE A 199 -10.50 -6.53 -25.67
C PHE A 199 -9.80 -6.87 -24.34
N TRP A 200 -10.60 -7.15 -23.31
CA TRP A 200 -10.13 -7.47 -21.95
C TRP A 200 -10.16 -8.97 -21.63
N THR A 201 -10.38 -9.81 -22.64
CA THR A 201 -10.42 -11.28 -22.49
C THR A 201 -9.04 -11.93 -22.39
N PHE A 202 -7.94 -11.18 -22.54
CA PHE A 202 -6.60 -11.74 -22.73
C PHE A 202 -5.82 -11.77 -21.44
N ARG A 203 -5.55 -12.98 -20.96
CA ARG A 203 -4.48 -13.23 -19.97
C ARG A 203 -3.13 -13.52 -20.63
N ASP A 204 -3.15 -13.93 -21.89
CA ASP A 204 -1.98 -14.31 -22.68
C ASP A 204 -1.52 -13.15 -23.57
N THR A 205 -0.24 -12.76 -23.42
CA THR A 205 0.44 -11.76 -24.25
C THR A 205 0.50 -12.12 -25.74
N LYS A 206 0.43 -13.40 -26.11
CA LYS A 206 0.43 -13.88 -27.50
C LYS A 206 -0.88 -13.57 -28.22
N SER A 207 -1.97 -13.49 -27.46
CA SER A 207 -3.30 -13.12 -27.96
C SER A 207 -3.55 -11.61 -27.91
N VAL A 208 -2.64 -10.84 -27.31
CA VAL A 208 -2.64 -9.38 -27.41
C VAL A 208 -2.15 -8.98 -28.82
N PRO A 209 -2.86 -8.12 -29.56
CA PRO A 209 -2.44 -7.73 -30.90
C PRO A 209 -1.07 -7.06 -30.86
N LYS A 210 -0.11 -7.56 -31.66
CA LYS A 210 1.28 -7.07 -31.69
C LYS A 210 1.41 -5.59 -32.06
N ASN A 211 0.42 -5.02 -32.76
CA ASN A 211 0.36 -3.62 -33.16
C ASN A 211 -0.60 -2.83 -32.25
N ARG A 212 -0.49 -2.97 -30.92
CA ARG A 212 -1.20 -2.07 -30.01
C ARG A 212 -0.50 -0.71 -30.09
N PRO A 213 -1.19 0.38 -30.47
CA PRO A 213 -0.72 1.68 -30.06
C PRO A 213 -0.90 1.75 -28.54
N GLU A 214 0.14 1.34 -27.80
CA GLU A 214 0.40 1.87 -26.46
C GLU A 214 0.73 3.37 -26.54
N SER A 215 0.86 3.90 -27.78
CA SER A 215 1.08 5.30 -28.09
C SER A 215 0.08 6.23 -27.39
N PRO A 216 0.58 7.40 -26.93
CA PRO A 216 -0.26 8.50 -26.48
C PRO A 216 -1.24 8.92 -27.57
N CYS A 217 -2.27 9.68 -27.20
CA CYS A 217 -3.18 10.35 -28.13
C CYS A 217 -2.40 11.00 -29.26
N GLY A 218 -2.36 10.35 -30.41
CA GLY A 218 -1.55 10.73 -31.56
C GLY A 218 -2.35 10.54 -32.83
N GLU A 219 -1.92 11.20 -33.90
CA GLU A 219 -2.66 11.36 -35.17
C GLU A 219 -3.08 10.05 -35.84
N ASN A 220 -2.47 8.91 -35.45
CA ASN A 220 -2.77 7.58 -35.98
C ASN A 220 -3.57 6.69 -35.00
N THR A 221 -4.27 7.26 -34.01
CA THR A 221 -5.18 6.46 -33.16
C THR A 221 -6.37 6.00 -34.00
N PRO A 222 -6.66 4.69 -34.09
CA PRO A 222 -7.81 4.20 -34.83
C PRO A 222 -9.11 4.82 -34.30
N THR A 223 -9.71 5.69 -35.10
CA THR A 223 -11.00 6.31 -34.83
C THR A 223 -12.09 5.30 -35.16
N GLY A 224 -12.58 4.55 -34.16
CA GLY A 224 -13.63 3.56 -34.41
C GLY A 224 -13.75 2.41 -33.43
N TYR A 225 -13.04 2.44 -32.28
CA TYR A 225 -13.28 1.46 -31.23
C TYR A 225 -14.73 1.58 -30.76
N LYS A 226 -15.54 0.56 -31.05
CA LYS A 226 -16.86 0.44 -30.47
C LYS A 226 -16.68 0.02 -29.02
N ALA A 227 -17.07 0.88 -28.10
CA ALA A 227 -17.13 0.51 -26.70
C ALA A 227 -18.17 -0.59 -26.54
N GLN A 228 -17.69 -1.81 -26.29
CA GLN A 228 -18.54 -2.94 -25.98
C GLN A 228 -18.51 -3.21 -24.49
N ASN A 229 -19.58 -3.84 -24.05
CA ASN A 229 -19.75 -4.17 -22.67
C ASN A 229 -19.10 -5.52 -22.38
N PHE A 230 -18.15 -5.55 -21.46
CA PHE A 230 -17.53 -6.77 -20.99
C PHE A 230 -18.22 -7.27 -19.72
N GLN A 231 -18.77 -8.48 -19.79
CA GLN A 231 -19.42 -9.12 -18.65
C GLN A 231 -18.41 -9.93 -17.83
N LEU A 232 -18.20 -9.55 -16.57
CA LEU A 232 -17.35 -10.31 -15.65
C LEU A 232 -17.98 -11.65 -15.29
N SER A 233 -17.14 -12.67 -15.19
CA SER A 233 -17.56 -13.96 -14.65
C SER A 233 -17.86 -13.84 -13.15
N LYS A 234 -18.54 -14.85 -12.60
CA LYS A 234 -18.88 -14.93 -11.17
C LYS A 234 -17.68 -15.10 -10.23
N THR A 235 -16.45 -15.10 -10.73
CA THR A 235 -15.23 -15.28 -9.92
C THR A 235 -14.14 -14.25 -10.23
N GLN A 236 -14.45 -13.28 -11.08
CA GLN A 236 -13.49 -12.30 -11.60
C GLN A 236 -13.79 -10.89 -11.10
N TYR A 237 -12.72 -10.15 -10.84
CA TYR A 237 -12.73 -8.73 -10.51
C TYR A 237 -12.04 -7.97 -11.64
N PHE A 238 -12.52 -6.76 -11.94
CA PHE A 238 -11.82 -5.85 -12.83
C PHE A 238 -11.09 -4.81 -11.99
N VAL A 239 -9.78 -4.69 -12.20
CA VAL A 239 -8.92 -3.77 -11.44
C VAL A 239 -8.32 -2.70 -12.36
N MET A 240 -8.25 -1.48 -11.87
CA MET A 240 -7.62 -0.35 -12.57
C MET A 240 -6.71 0.40 -11.62
N GLY A 241 -5.62 0.94 -12.15
CA GLY A 241 -4.82 1.90 -11.40
C GLY A 241 -5.52 3.25 -11.36
N ASP A 242 -5.25 4.00 -10.29
CA ASP A 242 -5.71 5.38 -10.21
C ASP A 242 -4.95 6.29 -11.18
N ASN A 243 -3.80 5.87 -11.72
CA ASN A 243 -3.13 6.59 -12.79
C ASN A 243 -3.83 6.33 -14.14
N ARG A 244 -4.55 7.35 -14.61
CA ARG A 244 -5.31 7.34 -15.87
C ARG A 244 -4.59 8.05 -17.01
N SER A 245 -3.27 8.23 -16.94
CA SER A 245 -2.49 8.69 -18.08
C SER A 245 -2.23 7.55 -19.08
N PRO A 246 -1.90 7.88 -20.35
CA PRO A 246 -1.50 6.87 -21.32
C PRO A 246 -0.30 6.09 -20.80
N GLY A 247 -0.41 4.75 -20.75
CA GLY A 247 0.64 3.87 -20.20
C GLY A 247 0.94 4.06 -18.70
N GLY A 248 0.15 4.85 -17.97
CA GLY A 248 0.40 5.19 -16.57
C GLY A 248 0.10 4.07 -15.58
N SER A 249 -0.70 3.08 -15.97
CA SER A 249 -1.06 1.93 -15.15
C SER A 249 -1.17 0.66 -15.98
N GLU A 250 -0.43 -0.36 -15.56
CA GLU A 250 -0.55 -1.73 -16.05
C GLU A 250 -1.62 -2.45 -15.21
N ASP A 251 -2.83 -2.60 -15.76
CA ASP A 251 -4.02 -3.09 -15.04
C ASP A 251 -4.93 -3.97 -15.91
N SER A 252 -6.18 -4.24 -15.49
CA SER A 252 -7.08 -5.16 -16.22
C SER A 252 -7.40 -4.73 -17.65
N ARG A 253 -7.19 -3.46 -18.01
CA ARG A 253 -7.25 -3.04 -19.43
C ARG A 253 -6.18 -3.72 -20.29
N ALA A 254 -5.03 -4.03 -19.68
CA ALA A 254 -3.88 -4.60 -20.36
C ALA A 254 -3.81 -6.13 -20.26
N PHE A 255 -4.14 -6.71 -19.09
CA PHE A 255 -4.00 -8.15 -18.81
C PHE A 255 -5.31 -8.87 -18.46
N GLY A 256 -6.44 -8.17 -18.55
CA GLY A 256 -7.77 -8.72 -18.28
C GLY A 256 -8.15 -8.80 -16.79
N PRO A 257 -9.35 -9.33 -16.48
CA PRO A 257 -9.86 -9.47 -15.13
C PRO A 257 -9.00 -10.38 -14.25
N VAL A 258 -8.95 -10.12 -12.94
CA VAL A 258 -8.22 -10.93 -11.95
C VAL A 258 -9.16 -11.87 -11.18
N LYS A 259 -8.67 -13.03 -10.78
CA LYS A 259 -9.42 -13.96 -9.92
C LYS A 259 -9.20 -13.62 -8.45
N LEU A 260 -10.11 -14.09 -7.60
CA LEU A 260 -9.99 -13.94 -6.15
C LEU A 260 -8.64 -14.48 -5.61
N GLU A 261 -8.18 -15.62 -6.11
CA GLU A 261 -6.92 -16.27 -5.69
C GLU A 261 -5.66 -15.44 -5.98
N GLU A 262 -5.75 -14.52 -6.94
CA GLU A 262 -4.67 -13.61 -7.34
C GLU A 262 -4.60 -12.40 -6.39
N ILE A 263 -5.66 -12.11 -5.62
CA ILE A 263 -5.72 -11.02 -4.65
C ILE A 263 -5.08 -11.46 -3.32
N ALA A 264 -4.00 -10.78 -2.93
CA ALA A 264 -3.29 -11.02 -1.68
C ALA A 264 -3.97 -10.37 -0.47
N GLY A 265 -4.63 -9.22 -0.67
CA GLY A 265 -5.40 -8.53 0.37
C GLY A 265 -5.65 -7.06 0.06
N ARG A 266 -6.47 -6.42 0.88
CA ARG A 266 -6.84 -5.00 0.75
C ARG A 266 -5.88 -4.10 1.53
N ALA A 267 -5.35 -3.08 0.88
CA ALA A 267 -4.60 -2.00 1.51
C ALA A 267 -5.57 -1.00 2.16
N THR A 268 -5.36 -0.69 3.44
CA THR A 268 -6.33 0.08 4.24
C THR A 268 -5.76 1.37 4.80
N PHE A 269 -4.43 1.48 4.92
CA PHE A 269 -3.79 2.63 5.56
C PHE A 269 -2.37 2.82 5.03
N VAL A 270 -1.98 4.06 4.73
CA VAL A 270 -0.58 4.45 4.49
C VAL A 270 0.03 4.82 5.83
N TRP A 271 1.09 4.12 6.23
CA TRP A 271 1.76 4.35 7.52
C TRP A 271 3.18 4.90 7.39
N TRP A 272 3.76 4.87 6.21
CA TRP A 272 5.12 5.36 5.95
C TRP A 272 5.24 5.97 4.55
N PRO A 273 6.06 7.02 4.35
CA PRO A 273 6.66 7.86 5.39
C PRO A 273 5.57 8.62 6.16
N PRO A 274 5.83 9.06 7.41
CA PRO A 274 4.84 9.80 8.20
C PRO A 274 4.60 11.21 7.66
N VAL A 275 5.56 11.76 6.91
CA VAL A 275 5.47 13.05 6.22
C VAL A 275 5.91 12.91 4.76
N ASN A 276 5.32 13.72 3.89
CA ASN A 276 5.71 13.83 2.49
C ASN A 276 5.79 15.31 2.09
N ARG A 277 6.38 15.62 0.93
CA ARG A 277 6.34 16.98 0.37
C ARG A 277 5.17 17.10 -0.60
N ASP A 278 4.35 18.11 -0.40
CA ASP A 278 3.28 18.45 -1.31
C ASP A 278 3.85 18.91 -2.66
N GLU A 279 3.32 18.36 -3.76
CA GLU A 279 3.78 18.63 -5.12
C GLU A 279 3.58 20.09 -5.56
N LYS A 280 2.51 20.74 -5.08
CA LYS A 280 2.11 22.07 -5.56
C LYS A 280 2.76 23.18 -4.74
N THR A 281 2.84 22.99 -3.43
CA THR A 281 3.28 23.99 -2.46
C THR A 281 4.70 23.74 -1.96
N GLY A 282 5.25 22.54 -2.15
CA GLY A 282 6.55 22.12 -1.62
C GLY A 282 6.60 21.94 -0.10
N GLN A 283 5.48 22.16 0.60
CA GLN A 283 5.39 22.09 2.05
C GLN A 283 5.42 20.64 2.55
N VAL A 284 5.96 20.45 3.75
CA VAL A 284 5.92 19.16 4.43
C VAL A 284 4.52 18.94 4.98
N VAL A 285 3.86 17.90 4.52
CA VAL A 285 2.50 17.51 4.92
C VAL A 285 2.52 16.15 5.61
N PHE A 286 1.63 15.97 6.58
CA PHE A 286 1.43 14.68 7.22
C PHE A 286 0.82 13.68 6.22
N ASN A 287 1.40 12.48 6.16
CA ASN A 287 1.12 11.52 5.09
C ASN A 287 0.40 10.26 5.57
N MET A 288 0.37 9.98 6.88
CA MET A 288 -0.33 8.80 7.39
C MET A 288 -1.85 8.98 7.27
N ARG A 289 -2.49 8.11 6.47
CA ARG A 289 -3.90 8.28 6.10
C ARG A 289 -4.56 6.94 5.82
N THR A 290 -5.86 6.85 6.11
CA THR A 290 -6.68 5.72 5.66
C THR A 290 -6.88 5.75 4.15
N LEU A 291 -7.11 4.58 3.57
CA LEU A 291 -7.44 4.38 2.16
C LEU A 291 -8.91 3.95 2.03
N PRO A 292 -9.87 4.87 2.18
CA PRO A 292 -11.29 4.55 2.05
C PRO A 292 -11.66 4.26 0.60
N ARG A 293 -12.83 3.63 0.41
CA ARG A 293 -13.44 3.48 -0.90
C ARG A 293 -13.91 4.86 -1.39
N PRO A 294 -13.62 5.26 -2.64
CA PRO A 294 -14.16 6.49 -3.19
C PRO A 294 -15.70 6.49 -3.20
N ALA A 295 -16.32 7.66 -2.99
CA ALA A 295 -17.78 7.80 -2.85
C ALA A 295 -18.57 7.21 -4.02
N ALA A 296 -18.09 7.35 -5.26
CA ALA A 296 -18.74 6.78 -6.44
C ALA A 296 -18.87 5.26 -6.38
N PHE A 297 -17.87 4.56 -5.84
CA PHE A 297 -17.95 3.11 -5.67
C PHE A 297 -18.79 2.70 -4.45
N GLN A 298 -18.83 3.53 -3.40
CA GLN A 298 -19.73 3.31 -2.27
C GLN A 298 -21.20 3.36 -2.72
N ALA A 299 -21.57 4.36 -3.53
CA ALA A 299 -22.91 4.46 -4.11
C ALA A 299 -23.27 3.20 -4.92
N LEU A 300 -22.38 2.75 -5.82
CA LEU A 300 -22.58 1.53 -6.59
C LEU A 300 -22.71 0.26 -5.75
N ASN A 301 -22.05 0.20 -4.59
CA ASN A 301 -22.18 -0.95 -3.69
C ASN A 301 -23.50 -0.93 -2.90
N ASN A 302 -24.04 0.25 -2.59
CA ASN A 302 -25.29 0.40 -1.86
C ASN A 302 -26.51 0.13 -2.76
N ASP A 303 -26.44 0.59 -4.02
CA ASP A 303 -27.55 0.47 -4.97
C ASP A 303 -27.64 -0.91 -5.62
N GLN A 304 -26.57 -1.72 -5.56
CA GLN A 304 -26.50 -3.05 -6.17
C GLN A 304 -25.98 -4.07 -5.16
N GLN A 305 -26.90 -4.80 -4.52
CA GLN A 305 -26.57 -5.91 -3.61
C GLN A 305 -25.60 -6.88 -4.27
N GLN A 306 -24.46 -7.12 -3.63
CA GLN A 306 -23.40 -7.98 -4.17
C GLN A 306 -23.81 -9.47 -4.09
N PRO A 307 -23.60 -10.25 -5.16
CA PRO A 307 -23.69 -11.70 -5.05
C PRO A 307 -22.54 -12.21 -4.17
N VAL A 308 -22.87 -12.88 -3.06
CA VAL A 308 -21.87 -13.58 -2.24
C VAL A 308 -21.23 -14.67 -3.10
N MET A 309 -19.90 -14.65 -3.19
CA MET A 309 -19.13 -15.64 -3.96
C MET A 309 -19.46 -17.05 -3.42
N PRO A 310 -19.85 -18.01 -4.27
CA PRO A 310 -19.99 -19.38 -3.82
C PRO A 310 -18.63 -19.86 -3.29
N ALA A 311 -18.62 -20.50 -2.12
CA ALA A 311 -17.41 -21.07 -1.54
C ALA A 311 -16.70 -21.94 -2.60
N THR A 312 -15.42 -21.64 -2.86
CA THR A 312 -14.60 -22.42 -3.79
C THR A 312 -14.54 -23.86 -3.30
N LYS A 313 -15.27 -24.76 -3.97
CA LYS A 313 -15.06 -26.20 -3.83
C LYS A 313 -13.68 -26.48 -4.40
N ASN A 314 -12.75 -26.89 -3.54
CA ASN A 314 -11.44 -27.37 -3.99
C ASN A 314 -11.65 -28.60 -4.90
N PRO A 315 -10.87 -28.74 -5.99
CA PRO A 315 -10.87 -29.94 -6.82
C PRO A 315 -10.37 -31.16 -6.06
#